data_AF-A0A8D8BFS3-F1
#
_entry.id   AF-A0A8D8BFS3-F1
#
_cell.length_a   1.000
_cell.length_b   1.000
_cell.length_c   1.000
_cell.angle_alpha   90.00
_cell.angle_beta   90.00
_cell.angle_gamma   90.00
#
_symmetry.space_group_name_H-M   'P 1'
#
loop_
_entity.id
_entity.type
_entity.pdbx_description
1 polymer ?
#
loop_
_entity_poly.entity_id
_entity_poly.type
_entity_poly.pdbx_seq_one_letter_code
_entity_poly.pdbx_strand_id
1 'polypeptide(L)'
;TTAVIINPTESYKMEKLVVEKNNLRTLPMNLNVLKKLRKLILASNLIKCIDMAEFIGLSHLEEINLSDNRIIQICSSPFDPPVLPNLDRVYLQRNNLTLLNLENWKTPNVKLMYLNNNELSIVHKLASSLPKLESLYIYGNPLNCEWWETL
;
A
#
# COMPACT_ATOMS: atom_id res chain seq x y z
N THR A 1 4.69 -15.57 13.87
CA THR A 1 4.43 -16.50 12.76
C THR A 1 4.96 -15.86 11.47
N THR A 2 5.26 -16.61 10.41
CA THR A 2 5.81 -16.06 9.15
C THR A 2 4.72 -15.70 8.13
N ALA A 3 3.50 -16.19 8.34
CA ALA A 3 2.35 -15.93 7.48
C ALA A 3 1.06 -15.87 8.32
N VAL A 4 0.08 -15.12 7.81
CA VAL A 4 -1.32 -15.15 8.23
C VAL A 4 -2.11 -15.69 7.04
N ILE A 5 -3.00 -16.66 7.29
CA ILE A 5 -3.86 -17.26 6.26
C ILE A 5 -5.30 -16.96 6.65
N ILE A 6 -6.03 -16.30 5.76
CA ILE A 6 -7.47 -16.07 5.90
C ILE A 6 -8.17 -17.22 5.19
N ASN A 7 -9.07 -17.92 5.87
CA ASN A 7 -9.81 -19.05 5.28
C ASN A 7 -10.71 -18.51 4.14
N PRO A 8 -10.52 -18.93 2.88
CA PRO A 8 -11.21 -18.34 1.75
C PRO A 8 -12.68 -18.79 1.60
N THR A 9 -13.10 -19.82 2.33
CA THR A 9 -14.48 -20.33 2.28
C THR A 9 -15.43 -19.62 3.25
N GLU A 10 -14.90 -18.76 4.11
CA GLU A 10 -15.68 -18.03 5.12
C GLU A 10 -16.09 -16.63 4.66
N SER A 11 -17.22 -16.16 5.19
CA SER A 11 -17.65 -14.77 5.03
C SER A 11 -17.31 -13.98 6.28
N TYR A 12 -16.46 -12.97 6.12
CA TYR A 12 -16.02 -12.12 7.23
C TYR A 12 -16.78 -10.80 7.23
N LYS A 13 -17.19 -10.38 8.43
CA LYS A 13 -17.75 -9.04 8.68
C LYS A 13 -16.74 -8.05 9.26
N MET A 14 -15.47 -8.44 9.35
CA MET A 14 -14.43 -7.64 9.97
C MET A 14 -14.11 -6.40 9.14
N GLU A 15 -14.07 -5.24 9.82
CA GLU A 15 -13.69 -3.96 9.20
C GLU A 15 -12.23 -3.57 9.45
N LYS A 16 -11.55 -4.20 10.42
CA LYS A 16 -10.17 -3.85 10.78
C LYS A 16 -9.34 -5.10 11.04
N LEU A 17 -8.25 -5.25 10.30
CA LEU A 17 -7.24 -6.29 10.50
C LEU A 17 -5.95 -5.63 10.99
N VAL A 18 -5.51 -5.99 12.20
CA VAL A 18 -4.28 -5.49 12.82
C VAL A 18 -3.35 -6.64 13.11
N VAL A 19 -2.19 -6.64 12.48
CA VAL A 19 -1.12 -7.62 12.70
C VAL A 19 0.22 -6.90 12.82
N GLU A 20 0.30 -5.90 13.70
CA GLU A 20 1.52 -5.10 13.90
C GLU A 20 2.56 -5.81 14.76
N LYS A 21 3.83 -5.40 14.64
CA LYS A 21 4.94 -5.85 15.52
C LYS A 21 5.10 -7.37 15.52
N ASN A 22 5.05 -7.95 14.34
CA ASN A 22 5.19 -9.38 14.11
C ASN A 22 6.35 -9.64 13.13
N ASN A 23 6.53 -10.90 12.74
CA ASN A 23 7.57 -11.34 11.81
C ASN A 23 6.99 -11.70 10.43
N LEU A 24 5.90 -11.05 10.01
CA LEU A 24 5.30 -11.31 8.70
C LEU A 24 6.26 -10.92 7.58
N ARG A 25 6.45 -11.82 6.62
CA ARG A 25 7.33 -11.59 5.47
C ARG A 25 6.56 -11.29 4.19
N THR A 26 5.26 -11.54 4.20
CA THR A 26 4.32 -11.34 3.09
C THR A 26 3.03 -10.75 3.65
N LEU A 27 2.18 -10.22 2.76
CA LEU A 27 0.79 -9.94 3.10
C LEU A 27 0.06 -11.21 3.57
N PRO A 28 -1.01 -11.08 4.37
CA PRO A 28 -1.91 -12.18 4.69
C PRO A 28 -2.45 -12.83 3.40
N MET A 29 -2.42 -14.16 3.33
CA MET A 29 -2.96 -14.90 2.20
C MET A 29 -4.49 -14.79 2.18
N ASN A 30 -5.07 -14.62 0.99
CA ASN A 30 -6.50 -14.43 0.75
C ASN A 30 -7.06 -13.15 1.37
N LEU A 31 -6.25 -12.09 1.43
CA LEU A 31 -6.66 -10.79 1.97
C LEU A 31 -7.92 -10.25 1.26
N ASN A 32 -8.01 -10.48 -0.05
CA ASN A 32 -9.12 -10.09 -0.90
C ASN A 32 -10.48 -10.67 -0.46
N VAL A 33 -10.55 -11.70 0.40
CA VAL A 33 -11.79 -12.27 0.93
C VAL A 33 -12.46 -11.34 1.96
N LEU A 34 -11.70 -10.44 2.58
CA LEU A 34 -12.20 -9.50 3.59
C LEU A 34 -12.94 -8.30 2.95
N LYS A 35 -14.04 -8.54 2.23
CA LYS A 35 -14.78 -7.52 1.44
C LYS A 35 -15.33 -6.33 2.23
N LYS A 36 -15.40 -6.45 3.56
CA LYS A 36 -15.83 -5.38 4.49
C LYS A 36 -14.67 -4.65 5.16
N LEU A 37 -13.42 -5.00 4.82
CA LEU A 37 -12.25 -4.39 5.43
C LEU A 37 -12.14 -2.91 5.07
N ARG A 38 -12.00 -2.09 6.10
CA ARG A 38 -11.79 -0.64 6.03
C ARG A 38 -10.38 -0.25 6.43
N LYS A 39 -9.76 -0.99 7.34
CA LYS A 39 -8.41 -0.69 7.84
C LYS A 39 -7.52 -1.93 7.84
N LEU A 40 -6.40 -1.85 7.13
CA LEU A 40 -5.36 -2.88 7.13
C LEU A 40 -4.10 -2.33 7.76
N ILE A 41 -3.75 -2.84 8.94
CA ILE A 41 -2.61 -2.37 9.73
C ILE A 41 -1.60 -3.50 9.90
N LEU A 42 -0.49 -3.43 9.19
CA LEU A 42 0.59 -4.43 9.15
C LEU A 42 1.95 -3.79 9.47
N ALA A 43 1.95 -2.67 10.19
CA ALA A 43 3.16 -1.94 10.52
C ALA A 43 4.13 -2.75 11.39
N SER A 44 5.42 -2.42 11.35
CA SER A 44 6.45 -3.09 12.14
C SER A 44 6.51 -4.60 11.88
N ASN A 45 6.65 -4.98 10.61
CA ASN A 45 6.83 -6.37 10.17
C ASN A 45 8.09 -6.48 9.30
N LEU A 46 8.23 -7.58 8.54
CA LEU A 46 9.37 -7.89 7.69
C LEU A 46 8.94 -8.05 6.22
N ILE A 47 7.83 -7.42 5.82
CA ILE A 47 7.28 -7.54 4.47
C ILE A 47 8.24 -6.90 3.47
N LYS A 48 8.55 -7.63 2.40
CA LYS A 48 9.51 -7.18 1.37
C LYS A 48 8.89 -6.76 0.05
N CYS A 49 7.82 -7.42 -0.35
CA CYS A 49 7.16 -7.17 -1.62
C CYS A 49 5.65 -7.09 -1.41
N ILE A 50 5.01 -6.21 -2.16
CA ILE A 50 3.56 -6.05 -2.20
C ILE A 50 3.08 -6.31 -3.62
N ASP A 51 2.11 -7.20 -3.78
CA ASP A 51 1.34 -7.34 -5.01
C ASP A 51 -0.02 -6.68 -4.80
N MET A 52 -0.31 -5.67 -5.62
CA MET A 52 -1.57 -4.93 -5.56
C MET A 52 -2.78 -5.82 -5.89
N ALA A 53 -2.59 -6.97 -6.54
CA ALA A 53 -3.67 -7.94 -6.78
C ALA A 53 -4.34 -8.44 -5.49
N GLU A 54 -3.62 -8.47 -4.36
CA GLU A 54 -4.16 -8.86 -3.05
C GLU A 54 -5.25 -7.91 -2.52
N PHE A 55 -5.34 -6.70 -3.08
CA PHE A 55 -6.33 -5.69 -2.70
C PHE A 55 -7.59 -5.71 -3.60
N ILE A 56 -7.67 -6.62 -4.58
CA ILE A 56 -8.80 -6.69 -5.51
C ILE A 56 -10.11 -6.94 -4.75
N GLY A 57 -11.10 -6.07 -4.97
CA GLY A 57 -12.41 -6.12 -4.34
C GLY A 57 -12.47 -5.64 -2.89
N LEU A 58 -11.39 -5.05 -2.36
CA LEU A 58 -11.39 -4.35 -1.07
C LEU A 58 -11.92 -2.92 -1.21
N SER A 59 -13.10 -2.75 -1.80
CA SER A 59 -13.65 -1.44 -2.17
C SER A 59 -13.98 -0.53 -0.98
N HIS A 60 -14.11 -1.09 0.23
CA HIS A 60 -14.38 -0.35 1.47
C HIS A 60 -13.09 0.10 2.19
N LEU A 61 -11.91 -0.25 1.66
CA LEU A 61 -10.65 0.04 2.31
C LEU A 61 -10.40 1.55 2.32
N GLU A 62 -10.16 2.08 3.52
CA GLU A 62 -9.93 3.51 3.80
C GLU A 62 -8.46 3.75 4.16
N GLU A 63 -7.86 2.82 4.89
CA GLU A 63 -6.51 2.98 5.44
C GLU A 63 -5.65 1.74 5.21
N ILE A 64 -4.46 1.94 4.64
CA ILE A 64 -3.40 0.93 4.57
C ILE A 64 -2.19 1.45 5.34
N ASN A 65 -1.79 0.72 6.38
CA ASN A 65 -0.56 0.98 7.12
C ASN A 65 0.44 -0.16 6.99
N LEU A 66 1.49 0.10 6.21
CA LEU A 66 2.62 -0.78 5.92
C LEU A 66 3.95 -0.17 6.39
N SER A 67 3.90 0.81 7.28
CA SER A 67 5.10 1.46 7.81
C SER A 67 5.99 0.52 8.59
N ASP A 68 7.28 0.83 8.70
CA ASP A 68 8.26 0.02 9.44
C ASP A 68 8.30 -1.44 8.93
N ASN A 69 8.41 -1.60 7.62
CA ASN A 69 8.62 -2.91 6.99
C ASN A 69 9.96 -2.90 6.27
N ARG A 70 10.16 -3.83 5.33
CA ARG A 70 11.37 -3.92 4.48
C ARG A 70 10.99 -3.88 3.01
N ILE A 71 9.92 -3.15 2.68
CA ILE A 71 9.33 -3.18 1.34
C ILE A 71 10.31 -2.54 0.38
N ILE A 72 10.73 -3.32 -0.62
CA ILE A 72 11.62 -2.87 -1.71
C ILE A 72 10.83 -2.60 -2.99
N GLN A 73 9.67 -3.23 -3.15
CA GLN A 73 8.90 -3.17 -4.39
C GLN A 73 7.39 -3.32 -4.13
N ILE A 74 6.61 -2.54 -4.86
CA ILE A 74 5.16 -2.67 -5.00
C ILE A 74 4.84 -2.87 -6.48
N CYS A 75 4.22 -4.00 -6.82
CA CYS A 75 3.83 -4.35 -8.18
C CYS A 75 2.33 -4.18 -8.37
N SER A 76 1.91 -3.74 -9.55
CA SER A 76 0.50 -3.69 -9.92
C SER A 76 0.33 -4.02 -11.41
N SER A 77 -0.47 -5.05 -11.69
CA SER A 77 -0.79 -5.47 -13.05
C SER A 77 -1.58 -4.38 -13.79
N PRO A 78 -1.29 -4.13 -15.08
CA PRO A 78 -2.10 -3.23 -15.90
C PRO A 78 -3.44 -3.86 -16.32
N PHE A 79 -3.57 -5.19 -16.28
CA PHE A 79 -4.75 -5.91 -16.78
C PHE A 79 -5.92 -5.94 -15.79
N ASP A 80 -5.63 -6.00 -14.49
CA ASP A 80 -6.65 -6.03 -13.43
C ASP A 80 -6.17 -5.29 -12.17
N PRO A 81 -6.02 -3.94 -12.26
CA PRO A 81 -5.59 -3.14 -11.11
C PRO A 81 -6.72 -3.06 -10.06
N PRO A 82 -6.39 -3.13 -8.74
CA PRO A 82 -7.40 -2.96 -7.71
C PRO A 82 -8.00 -1.56 -7.75
N VAL A 83 -9.33 -1.48 -7.68
CA VAL A 83 -10.06 -0.22 -7.55
C VAL A 83 -10.38 0.00 -6.07
N LEU A 84 -9.75 1.01 -5.48
CA LEU A 84 -9.90 1.35 -4.05
C LEU A 84 -10.50 2.75 -3.93
N PRO A 85 -11.82 2.89 -4.16
CA PRO A 85 -12.46 4.20 -4.24
C PRO A 85 -12.54 4.91 -2.89
N ASN A 86 -12.45 4.19 -1.76
CA ASN A 86 -12.55 4.79 -0.44
C ASN A 86 -11.18 5.00 0.24
N LEU A 87 -10.09 4.58 -0.40
CA LEU A 87 -8.76 4.66 0.21
C LEU A 87 -8.35 6.12 0.34
N ASP A 88 -8.12 6.57 1.57
CA ASP A 88 -7.82 7.96 1.91
C ASP A 88 -6.42 8.16 2.51
N ARG A 89 -5.87 7.13 3.17
CA ARG A 89 -4.59 7.17 3.89
C ARG A 89 -3.71 5.98 3.54
N VAL A 90 -2.48 6.28 3.12
CA VAL A 90 -1.45 5.28 2.83
C VAL A 90 -0.18 5.59 3.61
N TYR A 91 0.25 4.64 4.45
CA TYR A 91 1.48 4.73 5.23
C TYR A 91 2.51 3.71 4.74
N LEU A 92 3.59 4.21 4.14
CA LEU A 92 4.71 3.44 3.59
C LEU A 92 6.07 3.94 4.11
N GLN A 93 6.09 4.87 5.07
CA GLN A 93 7.31 5.39 5.67
C GLN A 93 8.13 4.30 6.36
N ARG A 94 9.46 4.50 6.44
CA ARG A 94 10.40 3.53 7.05
C ARG A 94 10.33 2.17 6.37
N ASN A 95 10.54 2.17 5.06
CA ASN A 95 10.71 1.00 4.21
C ASN A 95 11.99 1.16 3.37
N ASN A 96 12.18 0.34 2.34
CA ASN A 96 13.36 0.34 1.48
C ASN A 96 13.00 0.56 0.01
N LEU A 97 11.92 1.29 -0.26
CA LEU A 97 11.46 1.56 -1.62
C LEU A 97 12.48 2.43 -2.33
N THR A 98 12.97 1.99 -3.50
CA THR A 98 13.86 2.78 -4.36
C THR A 98 13.11 3.52 -5.46
N LEU A 99 11.96 2.96 -5.87
CA LEU A 99 11.06 3.52 -6.87
C LEU A 99 9.63 3.13 -6.52
N LEU A 100 8.69 4.05 -6.76
CA LEU A 100 7.25 3.79 -6.63
C LEU A 100 6.56 4.15 -7.94
N ASN A 101 6.00 3.15 -8.64
CA ASN A 101 5.20 3.37 -9.84
C ASN A 101 3.70 3.25 -9.51
N LEU A 102 2.98 4.36 -9.69
CA LEU A 102 1.55 4.47 -9.41
C LEU A 102 0.66 4.35 -10.66
N GLU A 103 1.20 4.08 -11.84
CA GLU A 103 0.45 4.06 -13.11
C GLU A 103 -0.83 3.20 -13.06
N ASN A 104 -0.74 2.04 -12.42
CA ASN A 104 -1.84 1.09 -12.30
C ASN A 104 -2.59 1.20 -10.97
N TRP A 105 -2.41 2.29 -10.22
CA TRP A 105 -3.17 2.51 -8.98
C TRP A 105 -4.48 3.23 -9.29
N LYS A 106 -5.61 2.56 -9.06
CA LYS A 106 -6.95 3.16 -9.18
C LYS A 106 -7.45 3.61 -7.80
N THR A 107 -6.82 4.66 -7.29
CA THR A 107 -7.00 5.17 -5.90
C THR A 107 -7.38 6.67 -5.90
N PRO A 108 -8.55 7.05 -6.44
CA PRO A 108 -8.89 8.44 -6.77
C PRO A 108 -9.10 9.35 -5.55
N ASN A 109 -9.19 8.80 -4.33
CA ASN A 109 -9.53 9.56 -3.12
C ASN A 109 -8.43 9.56 -2.06
N VAL A 110 -7.21 9.12 -2.39
CA VAL A 110 -6.09 9.21 -1.44
C VAL A 110 -5.76 10.67 -1.19
N LYS A 111 -5.79 11.05 0.08
CA LYS A 111 -5.54 12.42 0.56
C LYS A 111 -4.21 12.54 1.27
N LEU A 112 -3.78 11.48 1.95
CA LEU A 112 -2.61 11.50 2.80
C LEU A 112 -1.70 10.32 2.48
N MET A 113 -0.46 10.63 2.11
CA MET A 113 0.55 9.62 1.81
C MET A 113 1.85 9.91 2.55
N TYR A 114 2.35 8.89 3.26
CA TYR A 114 3.64 8.91 3.93
C TYR A 114 4.61 7.97 3.21
N LEU A 115 5.67 8.54 2.65
CA LEU A 115 6.79 7.86 1.97
C LEU A 115 8.14 8.18 2.62
N ASN A 116 8.16 9.00 3.66
CA ASN A 116 9.40 9.47 4.27
C ASN A 116 10.27 8.32 4.81
N ASN A 117 11.58 8.53 4.86
CA ASN A 117 12.55 7.52 5.29
C ASN A 117 12.42 6.22 4.45
N ASN A 118 12.57 6.36 3.15
CA ASN A 118 12.75 5.27 2.18
C ASN A 118 14.05 5.56 1.39
N GLU A 119 14.27 4.86 0.27
CA GLU A 119 15.39 5.07 -0.63
C GLU A 119 14.92 5.61 -2.00
N LEU A 120 13.77 6.31 -2.02
CA LEU A 120 13.11 6.74 -3.26
C LEU A 120 13.96 7.78 -3.96
N SER A 121 14.26 7.52 -5.24
CA SER A 121 14.79 8.54 -6.15
C SER A 121 13.69 9.21 -6.96
N ILE A 122 12.63 8.46 -7.32
CA ILE A 122 11.51 8.88 -8.19
C ILE A 122 10.19 8.22 -7.74
N VAL A 123 9.07 8.92 -7.96
CA VAL A 123 7.69 8.43 -7.85
C VAL A 123 6.94 8.71 -9.17
N HIS A 124 6.66 7.66 -9.95
CA HIS A 124 5.98 7.78 -11.25
C HIS A 124 4.46 7.90 -11.11
N LYS A 125 3.87 8.73 -11.98
CA LYS A 125 2.40 8.94 -12.11
C LYS A 125 1.71 9.44 -10.84
N LEU A 126 2.43 10.10 -9.94
CA LEU A 126 1.88 10.58 -8.66
C LEU A 126 0.63 11.45 -8.84
N ALA A 127 0.72 12.53 -9.63
CA ALA A 127 -0.36 13.49 -9.80
C ALA A 127 -1.58 12.89 -10.51
N SER A 128 -1.37 12.01 -11.49
CA SER A 128 -2.45 11.36 -12.24
C SER A 128 -3.17 10.29 -11.43
N SER A 129 -2.44 9.56 -10.57
CA SER A 129 -3.00 8.44 -9.82
C SER A 129 -3.61 8.87 -8.49
N LEU A 130 -3.12 9.97 -7.89
CA LEU A 130 -3.60 10.52 -6.62
C LEU A 130 -4.10 11.98 -6.81
N PRO A 131 -5.15 12.21 -7.62
CA PRO A 131 -5.59 13.56 -7.98
C PRO A 131 -6.14 14.39 -6.81
N LYS A 132 -6.42 13.76 -5.65
CA LYS A 132 -6.92 14.40 -4.43
C LYS A 132 -5.90 14.44 -3.30
N LEU A 133 -4.62 14.23 -3.60
CA LEU A 133 -3.57 14.23 -2.58
C LEU A 133 -3.45 15.62 -1.95
N GLU A 134 -3.74 15.71 -0.66
CA GLU A 134 -3.69 16.94 0.13
C GLU A 134 -2.36 17.06 0.88
N SER A 135 -1.73 15.94 1.23
CA SER A 135 -0.49 15.93 2.01
C SER A 135 0.40 14.75 1.64
N LEU A 136 1.65 15.06 1.31
CA LEU A 136 2.70 14.10 0.99
C LEU A 136 3.90 14.32 1.92
N TYR A 137 4.26 13.29 2.66
CA TYR A 137 5.46 13.28 3.50
C TYR A 137 6.51 12.39 2.85
N ILE A 138 7.51 12.99 2.19
CA ILE A 138 8.52 12.25 1.41
C ILE A 138 9.97 12.56 1.84
N TYR A 139 10.18 13.32 2.91
CA TYR A 139 11.51 13.64 3.43
C TYR A 139 12.33 12.39 3.80
N GLY A 140 13.66 12.49 3.87
CA GLY A 140 14.51 11.32 4.16
C GLY A 140 14.50 10.29 3.03
N ASN A 141 14.46 10.76 1.78
CA ASN A 141 14.64 9.98 0.58
C ASN A 141 15.71 10.66 -0.29
N PRO A 142 16.57 9.91 -1.01
CA PRO A 142 17.54 10.44 -1.95
C PRO A 142 16.88 10.88 -3.29
N LEU A 143 15.88 11.76 -3.21
CA LEU A 143 15.13 12.24 -4.36
C LEU A 143 16.04 12.99 -5.34
N ASN A 144 15.90 12.71 -6.64
CA ASN A 144 16.56 13.51 -7.68
C ASN A 144 15.72 14.76 -8.01
N CYS A 145 16.21 15.65 -8.89
CA CYS A 145 15.49 16.88 -9.24
C CYS A 145 14.17 16.65 -10.03
N GLU A 146 13.96 15.44 -10.55
CA GLU A 146 12.84 15.03 -11.40
C GLU A 146 11.96 13.98 -10.69
N TRP A 147 12.03 13.91 -9.34
CA TRP A 147 11.46 12.82 -8.55
C TRP A 147 9.94 12.67 -8.71
N TRP A 148 9.27 13.68 -9.25
CA TRP A 148 7.82 13.78 -9.40
C TRP A 148 7.35 13.70 -10.86
N GLU A 149 8.27 13.54 -11.83
CA GLU A 149 7.95 13.63 -13.25
C GLU A 149 7.09 12.46 -13.79
N THR A 150 6.39 12.76 -14.88
CA THR A 150 5.25 12.01 -15.43
C THR A 150 5.58 10.92 -16.43
N LEU A 151 6.84 10.49 -16.62
CA LEU A 151 7.19 9.43 -17.59
C LEU A 151 6.30 8.19 -17.39
#